data_AF-A0A522C3E3-F1
#
_entry.id   AF-A0A522C3E3-F1
#
_cell.length_a   1.000
_cell.length_b   1.000
_cell.length_c   1.000
_cell.angle_alpha   90.00
_cell.angle_beta   90.00
_cell.angle_gamma   90.00
#
_symmetry.space_group_name_H-M   'P 1'
#
loop_
_entity.id
_entity.type
_entity.pdbx_description
1 polymer ?
#
loop_
_entity_poly.entity_id
_entity_poly.type
_entity_poly.pdbx_seq_one_letter_code
_entity_poly.pdbx_strand_id
1 'polypeptide(L)'
;MSESRMCDEVQAQLPSYVDRSLSRVRRRLVGLHLRRCQDCQRAFSAERDLAAGLKVLSAPAEEPPEGLLDELLAQAARPGVKGRAAVPARGAVSGARPALSVALLVAGAAAGTGVGYGTWRGVRRLRRR
;
A
#
# COMPACT_ATOMS: atom_id res chain seq x y z
N MET A 1 -25.91 20.34 -15.27
CA MET A 1 -25.92 20.51 -13.78
C MET A 1 -26.73 19.45 -13.04
N SER A 2 -27.71 18.77 -13.65
CA SER A 2 -28.51 17.75 -12.95
C SER A 2 -27.83 16.37 -12.84
N GLU A 3 -26.97 16.02 -13.79
CA GLU A 3 -26.23 14.75 -13.76
C GLU A 3 -25.25 14.66 -12.59
N SER A 4 -24.54 15.76 -12.26
CA SER A 4 -23.57 15.76 -11.16
C SER A 4 -24.24 15.50 -9.81
N ARG A 5 -25.36 16.17 -9.51
CA ARG A 5 -26.09 15.96 -8.24
C ARG A 5 -26.60 14.53 -8.08
N MET A 6 -27.06 13.91 -9.17
CA MET A 6 -27.52 12.52 -9.13
C MET A 6 -26.34 11.55 -8.95
N CYS A 7 -25.20 11.81 -9.59
CA CYS A 7 -23.98 11.05 -9.35
C CYS A 7 -23.53 11.15 -7.90
N ASP A 8 -23.54 12.34 -7.31
CA ASP A 8 -23.15 12.55 -5.90
C ASP A 8 -24.06 11.77 -4.95
N GLU A 9 -25.38 11.80 -5.18
CA GLU A 9 -26.34 11.05 -4.37
C GLU A 9 -26.19 9.53 -4.52
N VAL A 10 -25.96 9.06 -5.76
CA VAL A 10 -25.72 7.64 -6.02
C VAL A 10 -24.42 7.18 -5.37
N GLN A 11 -23.35 7.96 -5.49
CA GLN A 11 -22.06 7.67 -4.85
C GLN A 11 -22.19 7.57 -3.33
N ALA A 12 -22.92 8.50 -2.69
CA ALA A 12 -23.19 8.43 -1.25
C ALA A 12 -23.97 7.18 -0.83
N GLN A 13 -24.72 6.56 -1.74
CA GLN A 13 -25.51 5.35 -1.47
C GLN A 13 -24.80 4.05 -1.84
N LEU A 14 -23.62 4.09 -2.48
CA LEU A 14 -22.90 2.90 -2.92
C LEU A 14 -22.54 1.93 -1.78
N PRO A 15 -22.08 2.37 -0.58
CA PRO A 15 -21.74 1.43 0.49
C PRO A 15 -22.95 0.63 0.94
N SER A 16 -24.09 1.32 1.10
CA SER A 16 -25.37 0.69 1.45
C SER A 16 -25.93 -0.19 0.33
N TYR A 17 -25.56 0.10 -0.93
CA TYR A 17 -25.90 -0.72 -2.09
C TYR A 17 -25.08 -2.02 -2.12
N VAL A 18 -23.77 -1.96 -1.81
CA VAL A 18 -22.86 -3.12 -1.69
C VAL A 18 -23.33 -4.06 -0.58
N ASP A 19 -23.62 -3.51 0.61
CA ASP A 19 -24.05 -4.30 1.78
C ASP A 19 -25.53 -4.71 1.74
N ARG A 20 -26.24 -4.37 0.66
CA ARG A 20 -27.66 -4.68 0.45
C ARG A 20 -28.57 -4.16 1.58
N SER A 21 -28.19 -3.07 2.25
CA SER A 21 -28.98 -2.41 3.30
C SER A 21 -29.97 -1.37 2.77
N LEU A 22 -29.86 -0.96 1.50
CA LEU A 22 -30.82 -0.06 0.86
C LEU A 22 -32.22 -0.69 0.70
N SER A 23 -33.24 0.16 0.83
CA SER A 23 -34.62 -0.19 0.50
C SER A 23 -34.76 -0.65 -0.95
N ARG A 24 -35.76 -1.50 -1.23
CA ARG A 24 -35.97 -2.11 -2.56
C ARG A 24 -36.11 -1.05 -3.67
N VAL A 25 -36.79 0.06 -3.38
CA VAL A 25 -36.99 1.17 -4.33
C VAL A 25 -35.67 1.88 -4.62
N ARG A 26 -34.91 2.27 -3.59
CA ARG A 26 -33.62 2.96 -3.77
C ARG A 26 -32.59 2.08 -4.49
N ARG A 27 -32.53 0.79 -4.15
CA ARG A 27 -31.67 -0.18 -4.84
C ARG A 27 -31.96 -0.23 -6.33
N ARG A 28 -33.23 -0.19 -6.74
CA ARG A 28 -33.61 -0.19 -8.16
C ARG A 28 -33.17 1.09 -8.86
N LEU A 29 -33.32 2.25 -8.22
CA LEU A 29 -32.91 3.54 -8.76
C LEU A 29 -31.39 3.63 -8.94
N VAL A 30 -30.62 3.26 -7.91
CA VAL A 30 -29.15 3.19 -7.98
C VAL A 30 -28.72 2.22 -9.09
N GLY A 31 -29.32 1.03 -9.15
CA GLY A 31 -29.02 0.05 -10.20
C GLY A 31 -29.33 0.52 -11.62
N LEU A 32 -30.36 1.36 -11.81
CA LEU A 32 -30.65 1.98 -13.12
C LEU A 32 -29.59 3.02 -13.49
N HIS A 33 -29.13 3.83 -12.52
CA HIS A 33 -28.10 4.84 -12.75
C HIS A 33 -26.74 4.19 -13.07
N LEU A 34 -26.34 3.14 -12.32
CA LEU A 34 -25.11 2.38 -12.55
C LEU A 34 -25.01 1.79 -13.97
N ARG A 35 -26.15 1.42 -14.57
CA ARG A 35 -26.18 0.92 -15.96
C ARG A 35 -25.92 2.01 -17.02
N ARG A 36 -26.12 3.28 -16.66
CA ARG A 36 -26.06 4.42 -17.59
C ARG A 36 -24.81 5.28 -17.39
N CYS A 37 -24.32 5.41 -16.15
CA CYS A 37 -23.17 6.22 -15.80
C CYS A 37 -21.93 5.35 -15.56
N GLN A 38 -20.92 5.47 -16.43
CA GLN A 38 -19.68 4.72 -16.27
C GLN A 38 -18.87 5.14 -15.04
N ASP A 39 -18.91 6.41 -14.64
CA ASP A 39 -18.12 6.89 -13.50
C ASP A 39 -18.64 6.29 -12.19
N CYS A 40 -19.97 6.30 -11.99
CA CYS A 40 -20.60 5.65 -10.85
C CYS A 40 -20.40 4.12 -10.88
N GLN A 41 -20.36 3.50 -12.06
CA GLN A 41 -20.05 2.08 -12.19
C GLN A 41 -18.60 1.76 -11.76
N ARG A 42 -17.63 2.62 -12.09
CA ARG A 42 -16.23 2.48 -11.64
C ARG A 42 -16.11 2.65 -10.13
N ALA A 43 -16.79 3.65 -9.57
CA ALA A 43 -16.84 3.86 -8.11
C ALA A 43 -17.44 2.63 -7.40
N PHE A 44 -18.55 2.09 -7.92
CA PHE A 44 -19.17 0.87 -7.39
C PHE A 44 -18.22 -0.34 -7.43
N SER A 45 -17.48 -0.54 -8.52
CA SER A 45 -16.49 -1.63 -8.57
C SER A 45 -15.40 -1.47 -7.52
N ALA A 46 -14.89 -0.25 -7.32
CA ALA A 46 -13.86 0.02 -6.33
C ALA A 46 -14.35 -0.25 -4.89
N GLU A 47 -15.56 0.20 -4.55
CA GLU A 47 -16.15 -0.07 -3.23
C GLU A 47 -16.40 -1.57 -3.01
N ARG A 48 -16.93 -2.26 -4.03
CA ARG A 48 -17.20 -3.70 -3.94
C ARG A 48 -15.90 -4.50 -3.75
N ASP A 49 -14.84 -4.13 -4.45
CA ASP A 49 -13.55 -4.83 -4.35
C ASP A 49 -12.90 -4.56 -2.98
N LEU A 50 -13.02 -3.34 -2.46
CA LEU A 50 -12.59 -3.00 -1.10
C LEU A 50 -13.37 -3.80 -0.06
N ALA A 51 -14.71 -3.85 -0.16
CA ALA A 51 -15.56 -4.62 0.75
C ALA A 51 -15.21 -6.12 0.71
N ALA A 52 -14.94 -6.67 -0.48
CA ALA A 52 -14.49 -8.05 -0.64
C ALA A 52 -13.13 -8.30 0.03
N GLY A 53 -12.17 -7.37 -0.12
CA GLY A 53 -10.87 -7.45 0.54
C GLY A 53 -10.96 -7.40 2.06
N LEU A 54 -11.81 -6.51 2.61
CA LEU A 54 -12.04 -6.42 4.05
C LEU A 54 -12.75 -7.64 4.63
N LYS A 55 -13.61 -8.30 3.85
CA LYS A 55 -14.31 -9.51 4.30
C LYS A 55 -13.35 -10.66 4.64
N VAL A 56 -12.19 -10.71 4.01
CA VAL A 56 -11.12 -11.68 4.34
C VAL A 56 -10.58 -11.44 5.75
N LEU A 57 -10.52 -10.17 6.19
CA LEU A 57 -10.03 -9.79 7.51
C LEU A 57 -11.08 -9.95 8.61
N SER A 58 -12.36 -9.90 8.26
CA SER A 58 -13.46 -10.08 9.20
C SER A 58 -13.91 -11.53 9.36
N ALA A 59 -13.28 -12.46 8.65
CA ALA A 59 -13.49 -13.88 8.90
C ALA A 59 -13.14 -14.18 10.37
N PRO A 60 -14.04 -14.82 11.13
CA PRO A 60 -13.72 -15.25 12.48
C PRO A 60 -12.48 -16.14 12.39
N ALA A 61 -11.46 -15.82 13.18
CA ALA A 61 -10.30 -16.67 13.29
C ALA A 61 -10.76 -18.02 13.85
N GLU A 62 -10.46 -19.11 13.15
CA GLU A 62 -10.61 -20.45 13.70
C GLU A 62 -9.88 -20.49 15.04
N GLU A 63 -10.52 -21.04 16.08
CA GLU A 63 -9.86 -21.15 17.37
C GLU A 63 -8.60 -22.01 17.19
N PRO A 64 -7.42 -21.51 17.58
CA PRO A 64 -6.20 -22.27 17.46
C PRO A 64 -6.31 -23.53 18.34
N PRO A 65 -5.73 -24.67 17.90
CA PRO A 65 -5.76 -25.89 18.70
C PRO A 65 -5.17 -25.64 20.09
N GLU A 66 -5.80 -26.25 21.10
CA GLU A 66 -5.38 -26.10 22.49
C GLU A 66 -3.89 -26.45 22.65
N GLY A 67 -3.15 -25.61 23.40
CA GLY A 67 -1.72 -25.81 23.65
C GLY A 67 -0.77 -25.35 22.54
N LEU A 68 -1.27 -24.88 21.38
CA LEU A 68 -0.41 -24.35 20.29
C LEU A 68 0.48 -23.20 20.77
N LEU A 69 -0.06 -22.30 21.60
CA LEU A 69 0.71 -21.17 22.14
C LEU A 69 1.87 -21.67 23.01
N ASP A 70 1.60 -22.61 23.91
CA ASP A 70 2.61 -23.18 24.80
C ASP A 70 3.67 -23.94 24.02
N GLU A 71 3.27 -24.66 22.96
CA GLU A 71 4.20 -25.35 22.06
C GLU A 71 5.09 -24.37 21.29
N LEU A 72 4.53 -23.28 20.76
CA LEU A 72 5.31 -22.22 20.09
C LEU A 72 6.26 -21.51 21.05
N LEU A 73 5.83 -21.25 22.29
CA LEU A 73 6.66 -20.65 23.33
C LEU A 73 7.78 -21.59 23.76
N ALA A 74 7.50 -22.88 23.93
CA ALA A 74 8.50 -23.89 24.21
C ALA A 74 9.49 -24.04 23.05
N GLN A 75 9.02 -24.01 21.80
CA GLN A 75 9.85 -24.06 20.60
C GLN A 75 10.75 -22.82 20.48
N ALA A 76 10.25 -21.63 20.83
CA ALA A 76 11.03 -20.39 20.84
C ALA A 76 12.04 -20.32 22.00
N ALA A 77 11.71 -20.93 23.15
CA ALA A 77 12.58 -20.99 24.32
C ALA A 77 13.74 -21.98 24.15
N ARG A 78 13.67 -22.93 23.19
CA ARG A 78 14.77 -23.85 22.87
C ARG A 78 15.98 -23.05 22.35
N PRO A 79 17.11 -23.02 23.08
CA PRO A 79 18.33 -22.41 22.59
C PRO A 79 18.96 -23.36 21.56
N GLY A 80 18.58 -23.22 20.29
CA GLY A 80 19.02 -24.18 19.26
C GLY A 80 18.97 -23.70 17.82
N VAL A 81 18.22 -22.63 17.49
CA VAL A 81 18.21 -22.07 16.13
C VAL A 81 18.57 -20.59 16.19
N LYS A 82 19.84 -20.29 16.51
CA LYS A 82 20.49 -19.02 16.16
C LYS A 82 20.71 -18.88 14.63
N GLY A 83 19.78 -19.39 13.82
CA GLY A 83 19.96 -19.56 12.39
C GLY A 83 18.67 -19.38 11.62
N ARG A 84 18.34 -18.12 11.31
CA ARG A 84 17.41 -17.72 10.24
C ARG A 84 15.90 -17.97 10.48
N ALA A 85 15.36 -17.46 11.58
CA ALA A 85 14.03 -16.85 11.46
C ALA A 85 14.25 -15.41 11.00
N ALA A 86 14.32 -15.19 9.69
CA ALA A 86 14.19 -13.85 9.12
C ALA A 86 12.74 -13.43 9.34
N VAL A 87 12.41 -12.99 10.56
CA VAL A 87 11.18 -12.24 10.80
C VAL A 87 11.45 -10.86 10.19
N PRO A 88 10.88 -10.51 9.03
CA PRO A 88 10.92 -9.12 8.62
C PRO A 88 10.21 -8.35 9.73
N ALA A 89 10.95 -7.49 10.44
CA ALA A 89 10.32 -6.47 11.26
C ALA A 89 9.25 -5.80 10.40
N ARG A 90 8.02 -5.67 10.94
CA ARG A 90 6.92 -4.91 10.34
C ARG A 90 7.49 -3.60 9.78
N GLY A 91 7.70 -3.52 8.46
CA GLY A 91 8.45 -2.44 7.82
C GLY A 91 9.36 -2.87 6.67
N ALA A 92 9.78 -4.13 6.58
CA ALA A 92 10.63 -4.63 5.49
C ALA A 92 9.86 -5.02 4.20
N VAL A 93 8.70 -4.41 3.94
CA VAL A 93 7.94 -4.61 2.69
C VAL A 93 8.50 -3.77 1.53
N SER A 94 9.51 -2.93 1.77
CA SER A 94 10.26 -2.28 0.70
C SER A 94 11.62 -2.97 0.57
N GLY A 95 11.79 -3.76 -0.50
CA GLY A 95 12.99 -4.55 -0.82
C GLY A 95 14.26 -3.76 -1.12
N ALA A 96 14.44 -2.56 -0.56
CA ALA A 96 15.68 -1.80 -0.63
C ALA A 96 16.51 -2.10 0.62
N ARG A 97 17.60 -2.85 0.47
CA ARG A 97 18.64 -2.97 1.50
C ARG A 97 19.12 -1.56 1.85
N PRO A 98 18.87 -1.03 3.06
CA PRO A 98 19.21 0.37 3.39
C PRO A 98 20.71 0.68 3.28
N ALA A 99 21.56 -0.36 3.35
CA ALA A 99 23.01 -0.22 3.13
C ALA A 99 23.38 0.18 1.68
N LEU A 100 22.62 -0.25 0.67
CA LEU A 100 22.93 0.05 -0.73
C LEU A 100 22.57 1.49 -1.10
N SER A 101 21.49 2.04 -0.55
CA SER A 101 21.08 3.43 -0.78
C SER A 101 22.09 4.42 -0.19
N VAL A 102 22.64 4.14 0.98
CA VAL A 102 23.68 5.00 1.60
C VAL A 102 24.97 4.97 0.77
N ALA A 103 25.42 3.79 0.33
CA ALA A 103 26.63 3.65 -0.49
C ALA A 103 26.54 4.40 -1.82
N LEU A 104 25.39 4.32 -2.51
CA LEU A 104 25.16 5.03 -3.76
C LEU A 104 25.14 6.56 -3.58
N LEU A 105 24.55 7.06 -2.49
CA LEU A 105 24.54 8.49 -2.18
C LEU A 105 25.96 9.02 -1.91
N VAL A 106 26.76 8.29 -1.15
CA VAL A 106 28.15 8.68 -0.84
C VAL A 106 29.03 8.66 -2.11
N ALA A 107 28.88 7.62 -2.94
CA ALA A 107 29.61 7.53 -4.21
C ALA A 107 29.24 8.68 -5.17
N GLY A 108 27.95 9.03 -5.27
CA GLY A 108 27.48 10.16 -6.07
C GLY A 108 28.04 11.50 -5.59
N ALA A 109 28.06 11.74 -4.28
CA ALA A 109 28.60 12.98 -3.69
C ALA A 109 30.12 13.14 -3.93
N ALA A 110 30.89 12.05 -3.83
CA ALA A 110 32.32 12.07 -4.10
C ALA A 110 32.64 12.33 -5.58
N ALA A 111 31.88 11.75 -6.50
CA ALA A 111 32.05 11.98 -7.93
C ALA A 111 31.73 13.43 -8.33
N GLY A 112 30.64 13.99 -7.80
CA GLY A 112 30.22 15.37 -8.11
C GLY A 112 31.23 16.43 -7.65
N THR A 113 31.80 16.27 -6.45
CA THR A 113 32.78 17.22 -5.90
C THR A 113 34.13 17.17 -6.63
N GLY A 114 34.57 15.98 -7.07
CA GLY A 114 35.81 15.82 -7.85
C GLY A 114 35.77 16.52 -9.22
N VAL A 115 34.68 16.37 -9.97
CA VAL A 115 34.50 16.99 -11.30
C VAL A 115 34.39 18.52 -11.18
N GLY A 116 33.67 19.01 -10.17
CA GLY A 116 33.58 20.45 -9.88
C GLY A 116 34.94 21.08 -9.54
N TYR A 117 35.75 20.41 -8.72
CA TYR A 117 37.07 20.93 -8.36
C TYR A 117 38.06 20.92 -9.53
N GLY A 118 38.04 19.88 -10.36
CA GLY A 118 38.90 19.76 -11.55
C GLY A 118 38.64 20.86 -12.57
N THR A 119 37.38 21.11 -12.88
CA THR A 119 36.96 22.14 -13.85
C THR A 119 37.29 23.55 -13.36
N TRP A 120 37.02 23.88 -12.09
CA TRP A 120 37.38 25.18 -11.51
C TRP A 120 38.90 25.43 -11.52
N ARG A 121 39.70 24.41 -11.16
CA ARG A 121 41.17 24.52 -11.14
C ARG A 121 41.76 24.66 -12.55
N GLY A 122 41.18 23.98 -13.54
CA GLY A 122 41.57 24.11 -14.95
C GLY A 122 41.31 25.51 -15.50
N VAL A 123 40.10 26.04 -15.30
CA VAL A 123 39.72 27.40 -15.73
C VAL A 123 40.59 28.46 -15.06
N ARG A 124 40.88 28.29 -13.75
CA ARG A 124 41.75 29.21 -13.01
C ARG A 124 43.20 29.21 -13.48
N ARG A 125 43.71 28.08 -13.98
CA ARG A 125 45.05 28.00 -14.59
C ARG A 125 45.10 28.66 -15.96
N LEU A 126 44.07 28.50 -16.79
CA LEU A 126 44.01 29.18 -18.09
C LEU A 126 43.90 30.71 -17.95
N ARG A 127 43.15 31.22 -16.96
CA ARG A 127 43.03 32.66 -16.70
C ARG A 127 44.29 33.34 -16.13
N ARG A 128 45.30 32.56 -15.72
CA ARG A 128 46.57 33.07 -15.15
C ARG A 128 47.74 32.99 -16.13
N ARG A 129 47.52 32.50 -17.35
CA ARG A 129 48.46 32.60 -18.48
C ARG A 129 47.97 33.70 -19.41
#